data_AF-I7LDD3-F1
#
_entry.id   AF-I7LDD3-F1
#
_cell.length_a   1.000
_cell.length_b   1.000
_cell.length_c   1.000
_cell.angle_alpha   90.00
_cell.angle_beta   90.00
_cell.angle_gamma   90.00
#
_symmetry.space_group_name_H-M   'P 1'
#
loop_
_entity.id
_entity.type
_entity.pdbx_description
1 polymer ?
#
loop_
_entity_poly.entity_id
_entity_poly.type
_entity_poly.pdbx_seq_one_letter_code
_entity_poly.pdbx_strand_id
1 'polypeptide(L)' 'MMIDNLFLKLLWVVVYGFTVYYTFTGQMMVAMYWMAGGMFLQATMDLLVSLFPSWAKKLMENRM' A
#
# COMPACT_ATOMS: atom_id res chain seq x y z
N MET A 1 1.01 -19.59 2.31
CA MET A 1 0.24 -18.32 2.16
C MET A 1 0.78 -17.30 3.16
N MET A 2 2.00 -16.82 2.94
CA MET A 2 2.73 -15.89 3.85
C MET A 2 3.86 -15.14 3.10
N ILE A 3 4.33 -15.71 1.98
CA ILE A 3 5.39 -15.15 1.13
C ILE A 3 4.88 -13.97 0.27
N ASP A 4 3.58 -13.90 -0.02
CA ASP A 4 3.01 -12.95 -0.99
C ASP A 4 3.04 -11.48 -0.54
N ASN A 5 3.11 -11.21 0.77
CA ASN A 5 3.15 -9.84 1.31
C ASN A 5 4.57 -9.32 1.59
N LEU A 6 5.61 -10.14 1.41
CA LEU A 6 6.97 -9.77 1.76
C LEU A 6 7.51 -8.70 0.80
N PHE A 7 7.15 -8.79 -0.48
CA PHE A 7 7.49 -7.80 -1.50
C PHE A 7 6.81 -6.45 -1.24
N LEU A 8 5.52 -6.47 -0.90
CA LEU A 8 4.75 -5.28 -0.51
C LEU A 8 5.34 -4.62 0.74
N LYS A 9 5.73 -5.40 1.75
CA LYS A 9 6.42 -4.88 2.93
C LYS A 9 7.76 -4.24 2.58
N LEU A 10 8.55 -4.87 1.70
CA LEU A 10 9.83 -4.33 1.24
C LEU A 10 9.64 -3.00 0.49
N LEU A 11 8.63 -2.92 -0.37
CA LEU A 11 8.27 -1.69 -1.07
C LEU A 11 7.90 -0.57 -0.08
N TRP A 12 7.10 -0.88 0.94
CA TRP A 12 6.75 0.07 2.00
C TRP A 12 7.98 0.55 2.78
N VAL A 13 8.92 -0.33 3.12
CA VAL A 13 10.16 0.04 3.81
C VAL A 13 10.98 1.04 2.98
N VAL A 14 11.08 0.85 1.67
CA VAL A 14 11.77 1.80 0.78
C VAL A 14 11.04 3.15 0.75
N VAL A 15 9.71 3.14 0.60
CA VAL A 15 8.90 4.36 0.60
C VAL A 15 9.06 5.15 1.90
N TYR A 16 9.00 4.47 3.05
CA TYR A 16 9.21 5.09 4.36
C TYR A 16 10.65 5.59 4.57
N GLY A 17 11.66 4.87 4.05
CA GLY A 17 13.05 5.31 4.08
C GLY A 17 13.26 6.62 3.33
N PHE A 18 12.60 6.81 2.19
CA PHE A 18 12.58 8.09 1.47
C PHE A 18 11.93 9.21 2.28
N THR A 19 10.80 8.95 2.96
CA THR A 19 10.16 9.92 3.86
C THR A 19 11.11 10.39 4.95
N VAL A 20 11.88 9.46 5.53
CA VAL A 20 12.85 9.74 6.59
C VAL A 20 13.99 10.63 6.07
N TYR A 21 14.53 10.34 4.89
CA TYR A 21 15.55 11.18 4.25
C TYR A 21 15.07 12.61 4.00
N TYR A 22 13.84 12.79 3.52
CA TYR A 22 13.24 14.11 3.33
C TYR A 22 12.97 14.84 4.66
N THR A 23 12.67 14.10 5.72
CA THR A 23 12.51 14.66 7.08
C THR A 23 13.83 15.21 7.61
N PHE A 24 14.93 14.48 7.44
CA PHE A 24 16.26 14.90 7.91
C PHE A 24 16.89 16.04 7.09
N THR A 25 16.48 16.22 5.83
CA THR A 25 16.94 17.32 4.96
C THR A 25 16.20 18.65 5.20
N GLY A 26 15.37 18.72 6.25
CA GLY A 26 14.64 19.94 6.63
C GLY A 26 13.41 20.24 5.77
N GLN A 27 13.07 19.36 4.83
CA GLN A 27 11.91 19.48 3.94
C GLN A 27 10.68 18.80 4.57
N MET A 28 10.32 19.22 5.79
CA MET A 28 9.21 18.64 6.57
C MET A 28 7.87 18.63 5.82
N MET A 29 7.58 19.65 4.99
CA MET A 29 6.36 19.68 4.18
C MET A 29 6.32 18.57 3.13
N VAL A 30 7.44 18.33 2.43
CA VAL A 30 7.53 17.25 1.43
C VAL A 30 7.42 15.88 2.09
N ALA A 31 8.03 15.72 3.26
CA ALA A 31 7.89 14.50 4.06
C ALA A 31 6.43 14.23 4.47
N MET A 32 5.67 15.26 4.87
CA MET A 32 4.23 15.12 5.16
C MET A 32 3.42 14.69 3.94
N TYR A 33 3.64 15.30 2.77
CA TYR A 33 2.97 14.88 1.53
C TYR A 33 3.32 13.44 1.14
N TRP A 34 4.57 13.04 1.36
CA TRP A 34 5.03 11.68 1.08
C TRP A 34 4.43 10.66 2.05
N MET A 35 4.26 11.01 3.33
CA MET A 35 3.59 10.18 4.32
C MET A 35 2.09 10.04 4.04
N ALA A 36 1.41 11.13 3.67
CA ALA A 36 0.01 11.12 3.26
C ALA A 36 -0.20 10.31 1.97
N GLY A 37 0.70 10.48 0.99
CA GLY A 37 0.73 9.67 -0.23
C GLY A 37 0.94 8.19 0.06
N GLY A 38 1.81 7.87 1.02
CA GLY A 38 2.00 6.51 1.51
C GLY A 38 0.72 5.92 2.12
N MET A 39 0.09 6.60 3.07
CA MET A 39 -1.17 6.10 3.67
C MET A 39 -2.29 5.93 2.62
N PHE A 40 -2.40 6.84 1.65
CA PHE A 40 -3.39 6.75 0.58
C PHE A 40 -3.15 5.55 -0.33
N LEU A 41 -1.90 5.30 -0.73
CA LEU A 41 -1.54 4.19 -1.60
C LEU A 41 -1.69 2.85 -0.87
N GLN A 42 -1.47 2.82 0.44
CA GLN A 42 -1.75 1.66 1.30
C GLN A 42 -3.25 1.35 1.36
N ALA A 43 -4.09 2.36 1.62
CA ALA A 43 -5.54 2.21 1.61
C ALA A 43 -6.09 1.80 0.23
N THR A 44 -5.50 2.30 -0.85
CA THR A 44 -5.86 1.93 -2.23
C THR A 44 -5.54 0.47 -2.52
N MET A 45 -4.37 -0.01 -2.09
CA MET A 45 -3.98 -1.41 -2.26
C MET A 45 -4.85 -2.35 -1.41
N ASP A 46 -5.17 -1.99 -0.16
CA ASP A 46 -6.12 -2.75 0.67
C ASP A 46 -7.53 -2.78 0.05
N LEU A 47 -7.98 -1.68 -0.55
CA LEU A 47 -9.25 -1.64 -1.27
C LEU A 47 -9.24 -2.58 -2.49
N LEU A 48 -8.18 -2.55 -3.30
CA LEU A 48 -8.05 -3.44 -4.46
C LEU A 48 -7.98 -4.91 -4.01
N VAL A 49 -7.16 -5.22 -3.02
CA VAL A 49 -7.02 -6.59 -2.47
C VAL A 49 -8.30 -7.08 -1.80
N SER A 50 -9.14 -6.20 -1.25
CA SER A 50 -10.45 -6.61 -0.70
C SER A 50 -11.54 -6.73 -1.78
N LEU A 51 -11.49 -5.93 -2.85
CA LEU A 51 -12.42 -6.05 -3.97
C LEU A 51 -12.16 -7.30 -4.82
N PHE A 52 -10.91 -7.65 -5.09
CA PHE A 52 -10.54 -8.80 -5.94
C PHE A 52 -11.12 -10.17 -5.49
N PRO A 53 -10.99 -10.60 -4.22
CA PRO A 53 -11.58 -11.85 -3.75
C PRO A 53 -13.10 -11.77 -3.65
N SER A 54 -13.67 -10.59 -3.37
CA SER A 54 -15.13 -10.39 -3.38
C SER A 54 -15.70 -10.55 -4.79
N TRP A 55 -15.04 -10.00 -5.79
CA TRP A 55 -15.44 -10.14 -7.19
C TRP A 55 -15.25 -11.57 -7.70
N ALA A 56 -14.12 -12.21 -7.39
CA ALA A 56 -13.87 -13.61 -7.75
C ALA A 56 -14.85 -14.59 -7.09
N LYS A 57 -15.20 -14.38 -5.81
CA LYS A 57 -16.16 -15.20 -5.08
C LYS A 57 -17.58 -15.00 -5.64
N LYS A 58 -17.96 -13.75 -5.92
CA LYS A 58 -19.26 -13.41 -6.54
C LYS A 58 -19.39 -13.96 -7.97
N LEU A 59 -18.29 -14.04 -8.72
CA LEU A 59 -18.27 -14.62 -10.07
C LEU A 59 -18.38 -16.15 -10.06
N MET A 60 -17.82 -16.83 -9.05
CA MET A 60 -17.98 -18.28 -8.88
C MET A 60 -19.36 -18.68 -8.37
N GLU A 61 -19.96 -17.88 -7.48
CA GLU A 61 -21.32 -18.12 -6.98
C GLU A 61 -22.38 -17.95 -8.07
N ASN A 62 -22.18 -17.03 -9.02
CA ASN A 62 -23.09 -16.81 -10.15
C ASN A 62 -22.92 -17.84 -11.30
N ARG A 63 -22.02 -18.83 -11.14
CA ARG A 63 -21.73 -19.90 -12.10
C ARG A 63 -22.16 -21.29 -11.62
N MET A 64 -22.70 -21.41 -10.39
CA MET A 64 -23.39 -22.60 -9.88
C MET A 64 -24.90 -22.37 -9.89
#